data_AF-A0A7C3FNZ4-F1
#
_entry.id   AF-A0A7C3FNZ4-F1
#
_cell.length_a   1.000
_cell.length_b   1.000
_cell.length_c   1.000
_cell.angle_alpha   90.00
_cell.angle_beta   90.00
_cell.angle_gamma   90.00
#
_symmetry.space_group_name_H-M   'P 1'
#
loop_
_entity.id
_entity.type
_entity.pdbx_description
1 polymer ?
#
loop_
_entity_poly.entity_id
_entity_poly.type
_entity_poly.pdbx_seq_one_letter_code
_entity_poly.pdbx_strand_id
1 'polypeptide(L)' 'GKLAEAENIVIEEADIDNEIAETMKNFADGKTEELEKAFSSEEARNSIRQVLLTRWTLQRLVNIVKGTEDTETTKKEEK' A
#
# COMPACT_ATOMS: atom_id res chain seq x y z
N GLY A 1 -10.94 3.22 -6.26
CA GLY A 1 -12.15 2.78 -5.53
C GLY A 1 -12.71 3.99 -4.81
N LYS A 2 -14.04 4.15 -4.74
CA LYS A 2 -14.67 5.44 -4.37
C LYS A 2 -14.17 6.08 -3.06
N LEU A 3 -13.92 5.29 -2.01
CA LEU A 3 -13.39 5.81 -0.76
C LEU A 3 -11.94 6.28 -0.90
N ALA A 4 -11.09 5.47 -1.53
CA ALA A 4 -9.71 5.85 -1.81
C ALA A 4 -9.61 7.12 -2.66
N GLU A 5 -10.50 7.30 -3.63
CA GLU A 5 -10.60 8.54 -4.41
C GLU A 5 -11.06 9.72 -3.56
N ALA A 6 -12.09 9.55 -2.75
CA ALA A 6 -12.63 10.61 -1.89
C ALA A 6 -11.62 11.09 -0.83
N GLU A 7 -10.82 10.18 -0.29
CA GLU A 7 -9.81 10.50 0.72
C GLU A 7 -8.41 10.76 0.14
N ASN A 8 -8.27 10.77 -1.20
CA ASN A 8 -6.99 10.93 -1.88
C ASN A 8 -5.92 9.97 -1.34
N ILE A 9 -6.28 8.70 -1.15
CA ILE A 9 -5.34 7.67 -0.71
C ILE A 9 -4.35 7.41 -1.84
N VAL A 10 -3.09 7.76 -1.60
CA VAL A 10 -1.96 7.50 -2.49
C VAL A 10 -1.10 6.41 -1.86
N ILE A 11 -0.66 5.46 -2.68
CA ILE A 11 0.33 4.45 -2.30
C ILE A 11 1.67 4.90 -2.86
N GLU A 12 2.63 5.15 -1.98
CA GLU A 12 3.95 5.63 -2.35
C GLU A 12 4.83 4.47 -2.84
N GLU A 13 5.88 4.78 -3.62
CA GLU A 13 6.82 3.75 -4.08
C GLU A 13 7.49 3.02 -2.92
N ALA A 14 7.74 3.70 -1.81
CA ALA A 14 8.31 3.11 -0.60
C ALA A 14 7.38 2.04 0.02
N ASP A 15 6.05 2.21 -0.07
CA ASP A 15 5.10 1.22 0.44
C ASP A 15 5.13 -0.06 -0.43
N ILE A 16 5.31 0.11 -1.74
CA ILE A 16 5.46 -1.00 -2.68
C ILE A 16 6.76 -1.75 -2.40
N ASP A 17 7.88 -1.03 -2.23
CA ASP A 17 9.18 -1.63 -1.91
C ASP A 17 9.13 -2.41 -0.59
N ASN A 18 8.47 -1.86 0.42
CA ASN A 18 8.27 -2.53 1.70
C ASN A 18 7.43 -3.81 1.56
N GLU A 19 6.31 -3.77 0.81
CA GLU A 19 5.49 -4.98 0.59
C GLU A 19 6.26 -6.05 -0.20
N ILE A 20 7.10 -5.66 -1.17
CA ILE A 20 7.98 -6.60 -1.88
C ILE A 20 8.96 -7.23 -0.89
N ALA A 21 9.63 -6.43 -0.06
CA ALA A 21 10.59 -6.93 0.93
C ALA A 21 9.92 -7.88 1.95
N GLU A 22 8.74 -7.53 2.47
CA GLU A 22 7.96 -8.38 3.38
C GLU A 22 7.53 -9.69 2.70
N THR A 23 7.12 -9.61 1.43
CA THR A 23 6.78 -10.79 0.63
C THR A 23 8.01 -11.69 0.46
N MET A 24 9.17 -11.12 0.18
CA MET A 24 10.44 -11.85 0.02
C MET A 24 10.90 -12.55 1.30
N LYS A 25 10.64 -11.98 2.48
CA LYS A 25 10.99 -12.62 3.78
C LYS A 25 10.33 -13.99 3.95
N ASN A 26 9.19 -14.23 3.30
CA ASN A 26 8.48 -15.51 3.39
C ASN A 26 9.06 -16.59 2.46
N PHE A 27 9.98 -16.24 1.56
CA PHE A 27 10.65 -17.21 0.69
C PHE A 27 12.03 -17.57 1.27
N ALA A 28 12.22 -18.86 1.58
CA ALA A 28 13.51 -19.38 2.01
C ALA A 28 14.41 -19.74 0.80
N ASP A 29 15.67 -19.32 0.90
CA ASP A 29 16.86 -19.76 0.16
C ASP A 29 16.88 -19.66 -1.38
N GLY A 30 17.88 -18.89 -1.87
CA GLY A 30 18.52 -19.08 -3.18
C GLY A 30 17.83 -18.53 -4.42
N LYS A 31 16.55 -18.14 -4.34
CA LYS A 31 15.79 -17.54 -5.48
C LYS A 31 15.37 -16.08 -5.27
N THR A 32 15.87 -15.45 -4.22
CA THR A 32 15.49 -14.08 -3.82
C THR A 32 15.76 -13.05 -4.92
N GLU A 33 16.89 -13.15 -5.64
CA GLU A 33 17.26 -12.15 -6.66
C GLU A 33 16.40 -12.21 -7.93
N GLU A 34 16.10 -13.41 -8.43
CA GLU A 34 15.22 -13.59 -9.60
C GLU A 34 13.77 -13.18 -9.27
N LEU A 35 13.30 -13.54 -8.07
CA LEU A 35 11.99 -13.13 -7.59
C LEU A 35 11.93 -11.61 -7.41
N GLU A 36 12.91 -11.00 -6.74
CA GLU A 36 12.99 -9.55 -6.56
C GLU A 36 12.93 -8.80 -7.90
N LYS A 37 13.65 -9.30 -8.92
CA LYS A 37 13.58 -8.75 -10.27
C LYS A 37 12.19 -8.89 -10.91
N ALA A 38 11.52 -10.02 -10.71
CA ALA A 38 10.16 -10.24 -11.20
C ALA A 38 9.16 -9.25 -10.56
N PHE A 39 9.27 -9.04 -9.25
CA PHE A 39 8.42 -8.08 -8.50
C PHE A 39 8.77 -6.62 -8.75
N SER A 40 9.99 -6.34 -9.24
CA SER A 40 10.43 -5.00 -9.65
C SER A 40 9.89 -4.56 -11.01
N SER A 41 9.28 -5.46 -11.78
CA SER A 41 8.64 -5.09 -13.05
C SER A 41 7.47 -4.11 -12.84
N GLU A 42 7.26 -3.19 -13.78
CA GLU A 42 6.22 -2.16 -13.68
C GLU A 42 4.81 -2.77 -13.49
N GLU A 43 4.53 -3.87 -14.20
CA GLU A 43 3.26 -4.61 -14.08
C GLU A 43 3.07 -5.21 -12.69
N ALA A 44 4.12 -5.83 -12.12
CA ALA A 44 4.08 -6.38 -10.77
C ALA A 44 3.91 -5.28 -9.72
N ARG A 45 4.66 -4.18 -9.84
CA ARG A 45 4.52 -3.01 -8.95
C ARG A 45 3.13 -2.40 -9.02
N ASN A 46 2.55 -2.28 -10.22
CA ASN A 46 1.18 -1.81 -10.41
C ASN A 46 0.16 -2.74 -9.74
N SER A 47 0.35 -4.06 -9.85
CA SER A 47 -0.51 -5.03 -9.18
C SER A 47 -0.42 -4.93 -7.65
N ILE A 48 0.79 -4.81 -7.11
CA ILE A 48 1.03 -4.59 -5.67
C ILE A 48 0.34 -3.30 -5.22
N ARG A 49 0.47 -2.21 -5.99
CA ARG A 49 -0.19 -0.93 -5.68
C ARG A 49 -1.70 -1.09 -5.54
N GLN A 50 -2.36 -1.84 -6.43
CA GLN A 50 -3.81 -2.09 -6.35
C GLN A 50 -4.20 -2.91 -5.11
N VAL A 51 -3.38 -3.91 -4.75
CA VAL A 51 -3.59 -4.71 -3.54
C VAL A 51 -3.46 -3.85 -2.28
N LEU A 52 -2.39 -3.03 -2.21
CA LEU A 52 -2.16 -2.12 -1.08
C LEU A 52 -3.28 -1.10 -0.94
N LEU A 53 -3.71 -0.49 -2.05
CA LEU A 53 -4.83 0.47 -2.06
C LEU A 53 -6.11 -0.16 -1.52
N THR A 54 -6.39 -1.40 -1.91
CA THR A 54 -7.56 -2.16 -1.43
C THR A 54 -7.45 -2.44 0.07
N ARG A 55 -6.29 -2.91 0.54
CA ARG A 55 -6.04 -3.20 1.96
C ARG A 55 -6.22 -1.95 2.83
N TRP A 56 -5.65 -0.83 2.39
CA TRP A 56 -5.82 0.48 3.06
C TRP A 56 -7.27 0.93 3.12
N THR A 57 -7.98 0.82 1.99
CA THR A 57 -9.40 1.19 1.90
C THR A 57 -10.25 0.37 2.89
N LEU A 58 -10.01 -0.94 2.98
CA LEU A 58 -10.72 -1.80 3.93
C LEU A 58 -10.37 -1.47 5.38
N GLN A 59 -9.08 -1.25 5.68
CA GLN A 59 -8.65 -0.85 7.02
C GLN A 59 -9.31 0.47 7.44
N ARG A 60 -9.41 1.42 6.49
CA ARG A 60 -10.08 2.69 6.72
C ARG A 60 -11.55 2.53 7.05
N LEU A 61 -12.28 1.70 6.28
CA LEU A 61 -13.68 1.37 6.58
C LEU A 61 -13.83 0.75 7.98
N VAL A 62 -12.92 -0.14 8.38
CA VAL A 62 -12.91 -0.73 9.72
C VAL A 62 -12.69 0.33 10.81
N ASN A 63 -11.75 1.27 10.61
CA ASN A 63 -11.48 2.35 11.56
C ASN A 63 -12.69 3.27 11.74
N ILE A 64 -13.39 3.60 10.65
CA ILE A 64 -14.63 4.39 10.68
C ILE A 64 -15.70 3.67 11.53
N VAL A 65 -15.92 2.38 11.29
CA VAL A 65 -16.92 1.60 12.04
C VAL A 65 -16.56 1.48 13.53
N LYS A 66 -15.26 1.35 13.85
CA LYS A 66 -14.79 1.27 15.23
C LYS A 66 -14.78 2.62 15.96
N GLY A 67 -14.98 3.72 15.25
CA GLY A 67 -14.89 5.07 15.82
C GLY A 67 -13.49 5.44 16.30
N THR A 68 -12.45 4.77 15.80
CA THR A 68 -11.03 5.05 16.14
C THR A 68 -10.45 6.10 15.19
N GLU A 69 -11.27 7.06 14.76
CA GLU A 69 -10.82 8.17 13.95
C GLU A 69 -10.06 9.18 14.82
N ASP A 70 -8.74 9.20 14.72
CA ASP A 70 -8.03 10.46 14.87
C ASP A 70 -8.44 11.33 13.68
N THR A 71 -9.17 12.39 14.00
CA THR A 71 -9.60 13.44 13.08
C THR A 71 -8.40 14.31 12.72
N GLU A 72 -7.46 13.76 11.94
CA GLU A 72 -6.31 14.53 11.43
C GLU A 72 -6.14 14.36 9.91
N THR A 73 -7.22 14.58 9.16
CA THR A 73 -7.11 15.08 7.79
C THR A 73 -7.24 16.60 7.80
N THR A 74 -6.17 17.28 8.22
CA THR A 74 -5.91 18.66 7.77
C THR A 74 -4.41 18.96 7.80
N LYS A 75 -3.65 18.36 6.88
CA LYS A 75 -2.56 19.12 6.27
C LYS A 75 -3.18 20.15 5.33
N LYS A 76 -3.60 21.28 5.90
CA LYS A 76 -3.57 22.55 5.18
C LYS A 76 -2.11 22.81 4.82
N GLU A 77 -1.80 22.81 3.54
CA GLU A 77 -0.73 23.67 3.03
C GLU A 77 -1.41 24.86 2.35
N GLU A 78 -1.71 25.87 3.16
CA GLU A 78 -1.60 27.26 2.72
C GLU A 78 -0.10 27.60 2.76
N LYS A 79 0.55 27.73 1.60
CA LYS A 79 1.26 28.96 1.20
C LYS A 79 1.69 28.93 -0.26
#